data_AF-A0A7V4U2U6-F1
#
_entry.id   AF-A0A7V4U2U6-F1
#
_cell.length_a   1.000
_cell.length_b   1.000
_cell.length_c   1.000
_cell.angle_alpha   90.00
_cell.angle_beta   90.00
_cell.angle_gamma   90.00
#
_symmetry.space_group_name_H-M   'P 1'
#
loop_
_entity.id
_entity.type
_entity.pdbx_description
1 polymer ?
#
loop_
_entity_poly.entity_id
_entity_poly.type
_entity_poly.pdbx_seq_one_letter_code
_entity_poly.pdbx_strand_id
1 'polypeptide(L)'
;MKYSEINCQQAQILIMGKIDGELPAEENRILDEHLAVCSKCKYEYERFVQLKKGTSEMKFEILPEVQWDAYWDQVYNKIERGIGWILFSIGFILVASFWGYQALEGFFMDPKQPTILKIGVGALTLGLIFLFVSVLREKLMVKKVDKYRSVQR
;
A
#
# COMPACT_ATOMS: atom_id res chain seq x y z
N MET A 1 -53.80 -25.70 32.09
CA MET A 1 -52.90 -24.53 31.97
C MET A 1 -51.47 -25.04 32.16
N LYS A 2 -50.74 -25.26 31.06
CA LYS A 2 -49.34 -25.70 31.12
C LYS A 2 -48.48 -24.45 31.34
N TYR A 3 -47.83 -24.38 32.50
CA TYR A 3 -46.85 -23.34 32.81
C TYR A 3 -45.72 -23.43 31.79
N SER A 4 -45.37 -22.31 31.15
CA SER A 4 -44.12 -22.23 30.38
C SER A 4 -42.98 -22.60 31.31
N GLU A 5 -42.17 -23.60 30.98
CA GLU A 5 -41.14 -24.19 31.85
C GLU A 5 -40.01 -23.23 32.25
N ILE A 6 -39.99 -22.02 31.68
CA ILE A 6 -38.94 -21.01 31.88
C ILE A 6 -39.50 -19.70 32.43
N ASN A 7 -38.70 -19.03 33.25
CA ASN A 7 -39.00 -17.69 33.77
C ASN A 7 -38.54 -16.59 32.79
N CYS A 8 -38.96 -15.34 33.01
CA CYS A 8 -38.64 -14.24 32.10
C CYS A 8 -37.13 -13.93 32.01
N GLN A 9 -36.35 -14.26 33.05
CA GLN A 9 -34.89 -14.05 33.06
C GLN A 9 -34.17 -15.07 32.15
N GLN A 10 -34.62 -16.32 32.18
CA GLN A 10 -34.18 -17.38 31.27
C GLN A 10 -34.61 -17.08 29.83
N ALA A 11 -35.84 -16.61 29.63
CA ALA A 11 -36.33 -16.19 28.31
C ALA A 11 -35.47 -15.08 27.72
N GLN A 12 -34.97 -14.14 28.53
CA GLN A 12 -34.09 -13.06 28.07
C GLN A 12 -32.75 -13.57 27.53
N ILE A 13 -32.18 -14.60 28.17
CA ILE A 13 -30.94 -15.25 27.70
C ILE A 13 -31.20 -15.97 26.37
N LEU A 14 -32.29 -16.72 26.29
CA LEU A 14 -32.67 -17.44 25.06
C LEU A 14 -32.98 -16.46 23.92
N ILE A 15 -33.58 -15.30 24.18
CA ILE A 15 -33.85 -14.27 23.17
C ILE A 15 -32.57 -13.87 22.43
N MET A 16 -31.45 -13.70 23.13
CA MET A 16 -30.17 -13.35 22.50
C MET A 16 -29.66 -14.47 21.59
N GLY A 17 -29.61 -15.71 22.10
CA GLY A 17 -29.22 -16.86 21.29
C GLY A 17 -30.14 -17.08 20.07
N LYS A 18 -31.44 -16.80 20.20
CA LYS A 18 -32.40 -16.89 19.09
C LYS A 18 -32.10 -15.87 18.00
N ILE A 19 -31.73 -14.66 18.40
CA ILE A 19 -31.42 -13.57 17.47
C ILE A 19 -30.12 -13.85 16.74
N ASP A 20 -29.12 -14.43 17.39
CA ASP A 20 -27.85 -14.81 16.77
C ASP A 20 -27.93 -16.11 15.97
N GLY A 21 -28.98 -16.91 16.17
CA GLY A 21 -29.22 -18.17 15.44
C GLY A 21 -28.48 -19.36 16.04
N GLU A 22 -28.03 -19.25 17.29
CA GLU A 22 -27.22 -20.25 17.99
C GLU A 22 -28.04 -21.22 18.86
N LEU A 23 -29.36 -20.99 18.98
CA LEU A 23 -30.22 -21.84 19.79
C LEU A 23 -30.51 -23.22 19.15
N PRO A 24 -30.43 -24.31 19.92
CA PRO A 24 -30.96 -25.62 19.54
C PRO A 24 -32.47 -25.59 19.26
N ALA A 25 -32.97 -26.57 18.49
CA ALA A 25 -34.38 -26.65 18.13
C ALA A 25 -35.34 -26.76 19.33
N GLU A 26 -34.92 -27.46 20.39
CA GLU A 26 -35.75 -27.64 21.60
C GLU A 26 -35.88 -26.34 22.39
N GLU A 27 -34.77 -25.62 22.59
CA GLU A 27 -34.77 -24.33 23.30
C GLU A 27 -35.55 -23.25 22.54
N ASN A 28 -35.51 -23.29 21.20
CA ASN A 28 -36.35 -22.42 20.37
C ASN A 28 -37.84 -22.66 20.61
N ARG A 29 -38.26 -23.93 20.70
CA ARG A 29 -39.65 -24.31 20.93
C ARG A 29 -40.14 -23.84 22.30
N ILE A 30 -39.32 -24.04 23.34
CA ILE A 30 -39.62 -23.60 24.71
C ILE A 30 -39.75 -22.07 24.77
N LEU A 31 -38.84 -21.35 24.10
CA LEU A 31 -38.90 -19.89 24.03
C LEU A 31 -40.16 -19.40 23.28
N ASP A 32 -40.54 -20.04 22.17
CA ASP A 32 -41.74 -19.68 21.41
C ASP A 32 -43.03 -19.87 22.22
N GLU A 33 -43.11 -20.96 22.98
CA GLU A 33 -44.22 -21.18 23.91
C GLU A 33 -44.28 -20.08 25.00
N HIS A 34 -43.13 -19.61 25.50
CA HIS A 34 -43.08 -18.51 26.46
C HIS A 34 -43.47 -17.15 25.83
N LEU A 35 -43.00 -16.85 24.62
CA LEU A 35 -43.33 -15.62 23.89
C LEU A 35 -44.81 -15.52 23.51
N ALA A 36 -45.50 -16.67 23.34
CA ALA A 36 -46.94 -16.71 23.11
C ALA A 36 -47.77 -16.28 24.33
N VAL A 37 -47.22 -16.43 25.54
CA VAL A 37 -47.92 -16.14 26.80
C VAL A 37 -47.47 -14.81 27.43
N CYS A 38 -46.18 -14.48 27.35
CA CYS A 38 -45.60 -13.31 28.00
C CYS A 38 -45.46 -12.11 27.03
N SER A 39 -46.33 -11.12 27.18
CA SER A 39 -46.29 -9.88 26.38
C SER A 39 -45.01 -9.06 26.57
N LYS A 40 -44.41 -9.08 27.77
CA LYS A 40 -43.17 -8.36 28.08
C LYS A 40 -41.98 -8.91 27.27
N CYS A 41 -41.78 -10.23 27.31
CA CYS A 41 -40.68 -10.87 26.59
C CYS A 41 -40.86 -10.78 25.08
N LYS A 42 -42.11 -10.82 24.58
CA LYS A 42 -42.43 -10.56 23.18
C LYS A 42 -41.99 -9.17 22.73
N TYR A 43 -42.30 -8.14 23.50
CA TYR A 43 -41.87 -6.77 23.21
C TYR A 43 -40.34 -6.63 23.19
N GLU A 44 -39.64 -7.26 24.13
CA GLU A 44 -38.17 -7.23 24.16
C GLU A 44 -37.55 -7.94 22.94
N TYR A 45 -38.08 -9.10 22.56
CA TYR A 45 -37.66 -9.82 21.36
C TYR A 45 -37.81 -8.97 20.10
N GLU A 46 -38.98 -8.36 19.90
CA GLU A 46 -39.24 -7.48 18.74
C GLU A 46 -38.29 -6.28 18.70
N ARG A 47 -37.99 -5.67 19.85
CA ARG A 47 -37.03 -4.57 19.95
C ARG A 47 -35.62 -4.97 19.52
N PHE A 48 -35.13 -6.13 19.97
CA PHE A 48 -33.80 -6.60 19.59
C PHE A 48 -33.74 -7.01 18.11
N VAL A 49 -34.82 -7.57 17.56
CA VAL A 49 -34.92 -7.85 16.11
C VAL A 49 -34.83 -6.56 15.29
N GLN A 50 -35.48 -5.47 15.72
CA GLN A 50 -35.38 -4.17 15.06
C GLN A 50 -33.95 -3.61 15.10
N LEU A 51 -33.26 -3.72 16.24
CA LEU A 51 -31.86 -3.30 16.36
C LEU A 51 -30.93 -4.10 15.43
N LYS A 52 -31.10 -5.43 15.36
CA LYS A 52 -30.31 -6.27 14.43
C LYS A 52 -30.52 -5.86 12.98
N LYS A 53 -31.76 -5.55 12.58
CA LYS A 53 -32.06 -5.05 11.22
C LYS A 53 -31.35 -3.73 10.94
N GLY A 54 -31.45 -2.75 11.84
CA GLY A 54 -30.77 -1.45 11.69
C GLY A 54 -29.25 -1.57 11.59
N THR A 55 -28.64 -2.48 12.35
CA THR A 55 -27.19 -2.74 12.27
C THR A 55 -26.79 -3.54 11.04
N SER A 56 -27.63 -4.48 10.59
CA SER A 56 -27.39 -5.26 9.37
C SER A 56 -27.56 -4.45 8.09
N GLU A 57 -28.36 -3.39 8.12
CA GLU A 57 -28.56 -2.46 6.99
C GLU A 57 -27.45 -1.41 6.90
N MET A 58 -26.61 -1.27 7.94
CA MET A 58 -25.36 -0.54 7.83
C MET A 58 -24.41 -1.32 6.91
N LYS A 59 -24.51 -1.03 5.61
CA LYS A 59 -23.47 -1.38 4.66
C LYS A 59 -22.19 -0.69 5.09
N PHE A 60 -21.29 -1.44 5.72
CA PHE A 60 -19.90 -1.05 5.78
C PHE A 60 -19.42 -0.90 4.33
N GLU A 61 -19.08 0.31 3.96
CA GLU A 61 -18.37 0.58 2.73
C GLU A 61 -17.01 -0.10 2.86
N ILE A 62 -16.89 -1.29 2.27
CA ILE A 62 -15.62 -2.01 2.18
C ILE A 62 -14.70 -1.07 1.41
N LEU A 63 -13.71 -0.50 2.10
CA LEU A 63 -12.67 0.32 1.48
C LEU A 63 -12.15 -0.46 0.27
N PRO A 64 -12.29 0.08 -0.96
CA PRO A 64 -11.94 -0.68 -2.15
C PRO A 64 -10.45 -1.03 -2.09
N GLU A 65 -10.13 -2.30 -2.37
CA GLU A 65 -8.76 -2.85 -2.45
C GLU A 65 -7.82 -2.04 -3.37
N VAL A 66 -8.39 -1.15 -4.17
CA VAL A 66 -7.79 -0.22 -5.15
C VAL A 66 -6.74 0.74 -4.56
N GLN A 67 -6.64 0.92 -3.25
CA GLN A 67 -5.59 1.77 -2.67
C GLN A 67 -4.20 1.10 -2.57
N TRP A 68 -4.11 -0.23 -2.69
CA TRP A 68 -2.82 -0.91 -2.58
C TRP A 68 -1.92 -0.69 -3.82
N ASP A 69 -2.49 -0.75 -5.02
CA ASP A 69 -1.72 -0.60 -6.26
C ASP A 69 -1.17 0.82 -6.42
N ALA A 70 -1.99 1.84 -6.12
CA ALA A 70 -1.57 3.24 -6.20
C ALA A 70 -0.47 3.59 -5.18
N TYR A 71 -0.47 2.95 -4.01
CA TYR A 71 0.58 3.14 -3.00
C TYR A 71 1.89 2.48 -3.44
N TRP A 72 1.84 1.23 -3.89
CA TRP A 72 3.02 0.50 -4.36
C TRP A 72 3.64 1.17 -5.60
N ASP A 73 2.85 1.59 -6.57
CA ASP A 73 3.36 2.25 -7.77
C ASP A 73 4.08 3.56 -7.46
N GLN A 74 3.62 4.33 -6.48
CA GLN A 74 4.27 5.58 -6.10
C GLN A 74 5.54 5.36 -5.28
N VAL A 75 5.56 4.34 -4.42
CA VAL A 75 6.69 4.04 -3.54
C VAL A 75 7.80 3.32 -4.32
N TYR A 76 7.47 2.25 -5.05
CA TYR A 76 8.44 1.41 -5.75
C TYR A 76 9.17 2.20 -6.85
N ASN A 77 8.43 2.94 -7.69
CA ASN A 77 9.03 3.78 -8.74
C ASN A 77 9.91 4.91 -8.20
N LYS A 78 9.71 5.33 -6.94
CA LYS A 78 10.51 6.40 -6.33
C LYS A 78 11.79 5.85 -5.72
N ILE A 79 11.72 4.68 -5.10
CA ILE A 79 12.84 3.99 -4.46
C ILE A 79 13.80 3.42 -5.53
N GLU A 80 13.29 2.68 -6.51
CA GLU A 80 14.11 2.03 -7.54
C GLU A 80 14.96 3.05 -8.30
N ARG A 81 14.34 4.15 -8.74
CA ARG A 81 15.09 5.21 -9.42
C ARG A 81 16.07 5.92 -8.47
N GLY A 82 15.73 6.12 -7.20
CA GLY A 82 16.61 6.80 -6.25
C GLY A 82 17.88 5.98 -5.98
N ILE A 83 17.69 4.73 -5.59
CA ILE A 83 18.77 3.79 -5.27
C ILE A 83 19.56 3.45 -6.53
N GLY A 84 18.90 3.25 -7.67
CA GLY A 84 19.55 2.98 -8.95
C GLY A 84 20.52 4.09 -9.36
N TRP A 85 20.13 5.37 -9.21
CA TRP A 85 21.02 6.49 -9.51
C TRP A 85 22.19 6.61 -8.52
N ILE A 86 21.98 6.30 -7.24
CA ILE A 86 23.06 6.31 -6.24
C ILE A 86 24.08 5.23 -6.57
N LEU A 87 23.64 3.99 -6.78
CA LEU A 87 24.51 2.86 -7.13
C LEU A 87 25.22 3.10 -8.46
N PHE A 88 24.51 3.60 -9.48
CA PHE A 88 25.11 3.94 -10.76
C PHE A 88 26.18 5.01 -10.63
N SER A 89 25.94 6.07 -9.85
CA SER A 89 26.91 7.15 -9.65
C SER A 89 28.16 6.66 -8.95
N ILE A 90 28.01 5.83 -7.90
CA ILE A 90 29.15 5.25 -7.17
C ILE A 90 29.96 4.33 -8.10
N GLY A 91 29.29 3.44 -8.83
CA GLY A 91 29.95 2.55 -9.79
C GLY A 91 30.68 3.33 -10.90
N PHE A 92 30.03 4.37 -11.44
CA PHE A 92 30.63 5.23 -12.44
C PHE A 92 31.88 5.94 -11.91
N ILE A 93 31.86 6.48 -10.69
CA ILE A 93 33.01 7.15 -10.07
C ILE A 93 34.18 6.17 -9.90
N LEU A 94 33.92 4.96 -9.41
CA LEU A 94 34.98 3.94 -9.22
C LEU A 94 35.61 3.53 -10.56
N VAL A 95 34.78 3.25 -11.56
CA VAL A 95 35.25 2.87 -12.90
C VAL A 95 36.01 4.03 -13.56
N ALA A 96 35.48 5.25 -13.50
CA ALA A 96 36.12 6.44 -14.05
C ALA A 96 37.46 6.74 -13.36
N SER A 97 37.56 6.51 -12.04
CA SER A 97 38.80 6.70 -11.29
C SER A 97 39.86 5.68 -11.69
N PHE A 98 39.47 4.41 -11.85
CA PHE A 98 40.39 3.34 -12.29
C PHE A 98 40.84 3.54 -13.73
N TRP A 99 39.91 3.82 -14.65
CA TRP A 99 40.23 4.12 -16.04
C TRP A 99 41.10 5.37 -16.18
N GLY A 100 40.81 6.42 -15.40
CA GLY A 100 41.60 7.64 -15.35
C GLY A 100 43.03 7.36 -14.89
N TYR A 101 43.21 6.55 -13.84
CA TYR A 101 44.54 6.16 -13.36
C TYR A 101 45.34 5.41 -14.44
N GLN A 102 44.74 4.37 -15.06
CA GLN A 102 45.41 3.62 -16.13
C GLN A 102 45.71 4.48 -17.36
N ALA A 103 44.80 5.38 -17.75
CA ALA A 103 45.03 6.28 -18.89
C ALA A 103 46.14 7.30 -18.58
N LEU A 104 46.22 7.79 -17.35
CA LEU A 104 47.28 8.70 -16.94
C LEU A 104 48.66 8.04 -17.01
N GLU A 105 48.80 6.84 -16.44
CA GLU A 105 50.07 6.11 -16.39
C GLU A 105 50.47 5.56 -17.77
N GLY A 106 49.54 4.95 -18.51
CA GLY A 106 49.84 4.26 -19.77
C GLY A 106 49.78 5.11 -21.04
N PHE A 107 49.02 6.21 -21.05
CA PHE A 107 48.79 7.01 -22.27
C PHE A 107 49.31 8.45 -22.15
N PHE A 108 49.09 9.12 -21.00
CA PHE A 108 49.56 10.49 -20.82
C PHE A 108 51.02 10.58 -20.42
N MET A 109 51.53 9.66 -19.59
CA MET A 109 52.94 9.63 -19.17
C MET A 109 53.88 8.97 -20.20
N ASP A 110 53.38 8.21 -21.18
CA ASP A 110 54.23 7.63 -22.22
C ASP A 110 54.78 8.73 -23.17
N PRO A 111 56.11 8.92 -23.27
CA PRO A 111 56.74 9.90 -24.16
C PRO A 111 56.56 9.58 -25.65
N LYS A 112 56.17 8.35 -26.01
CA LYS A 112 56.05 7.92 -27.41
C LYS A 112 54.75 8.37 -28.09
N GLN A 113 53.77 8.84 -27.32
CA GLN A 113 52.44 9.22 -27.80
C GLN A 113 52.39 10.67 -28.29
N PRO A 114 51.84 10.95 -29.49
CA PRO A 114 51.73 12.31 -30.01
C PRO A 114 50.83 13.19 -29.15
N THR A 115 51.30 14.40 -28.82
CA THR A 115 50.62 15.35 -27.92
C THR A 115 49.23 15.77 -28.42
N ILE A 116 49.03 15.83 -29.74
CA ILE A 116 47.72 16.11 -30.35
C ILE A 116 46.65 15.08 -29.94
N LEU A 117 47.04 13.80 -29.86
CA LEU A 117 46.12 12.71 -29.55
C LEU A 117 45.73 12.75 -28.07
N LYS A 118 46.67 13.11 -27.19
CA LYS A 118 46.43 13.34 -25.76
C LYS A 118 45.39 14.44 -25.53
N ILE A 119 45.53 15.57 -26.23
CA ILE A 119 44.60 16.69 -26.15
C ILE A 119 43.23 16.31 -26.73
N GLY A 120 43.20 15.64 -27.88
CA GLY A 120 41.95 15.21 -28.52
C GLY A 120 41.14 14.25 -27.65
N VAL A 121 41.78 13.23 -27.07
CA VAL A 121 41.14 12.28 -26.16
C VAL A 121 40.70 12.97 -24.86
N GLY A 122 41.51 13.89 -24.32
CA GLY A 122 41.14 14.67 -23.13
C GLY A 122 39.92 15.56 -23.37
N ALA A 123 39.86 16.27 -24.49
CA ALA A 123 38.72 17.11 -24.85
C ALA A 123 37.45 16.28 -25.08
N LEU A 124 37.55 15.11 -25.72
CA LEU A 124 36.43 14.23 -25.97
C LEU A 124 35.87 13.61 -24.68
N THR A 125 36.74 13.16 -23.78
CA THR A 125 36.33 12.61 -22.48
C THR A 125 35.68 13.67 -21.60
N LEU A 126 36.26 14.88 -21.52
CA LEU A 126 35.65 16.00 -20.80
C LEU A 126 34.30 16.41 -21.40
N GLY A 127 34.19 16.47 -22.74
CA GLY A 127 32.94 16.76 -23.43
C GLY A 127 31.85 15.75 -23.11
N LEU A 128 32.18 14.46 -23.09
CA LEU A 128 31.25 13.39 -22.70
C LEU A 128 30.79 13.51 -21.26
N ILE A 129 31.71 13.78 -20.32
CA ILE A 129 31.36 14.01 -18.91
C ILE A 129 30.43 15.21 -18.78
N PHE A 130 30.72 16.32 -19.45
CA PHE A 130 29.92 17.53 -19.38
C PHE A 130 28.51 17.32 -19.95
N LEU A 131 28.39 16.64 -21.08
CA LEU A 131 27.12 16.29 -21.71
C LEU A 131 26.31 15.33 -20.83
N PHE A 132 26.98 14.34 -20.23
CA PHE A 132 26.37 13.42 -19.28
C PHE A 132 25.80 14.16 -18.06
N VAL A 133 26.57 15.06 -17.45
CA VAL A 133 26.12 15.88 -16.32
C VAL A 133 24.97 16.82 -16.72
N SER A 134 25.01 17.40 -17.92
CA SER A 134 23.94 18.25 -18.44
C SER A 134 22.62 17.50 -18.55
N VAL A 135 22.63 16.34 -19.21
CA VAL A 135 21.44 15.48 -19.37
C VAL A 135 20.94 14.98 -18.01
N LEU A 136 21.86 14.59 -17.12
CA LEU A 136 21.51 14.14 -15.78
C LEU A 136 20.83 15.26 -14.97
N ARG A 137 21.38 16.48 -15.01
CA ARG A 137 20.81 17.66 -14.34
C ARG A 137 19.42 17.99 -14.89
N GLU A 138 19.26 17.97 -16.21
CA GLU A 138 17.98 18.23 -16.88
C GLU A 138 16.92 17.22 -16.44
N LYS A 139 17.22 15.92 -16.51
CA LYS A 139 16.32 14.85 -16.05
C LYS A 139 15.95 14.98 -14.56
N LEU A 140 16.90 15.37 -13.71
CA LEU A 140 16.65 15.55 -12.28
C LEU A 140 15.81 16.81 -11.97
N MET A 141 16.03 17.92 -12.70
CA MET A 141 15.27 19.15 -12.55
C MET A 141 13.83 19.01 -13.05
N VAL A 142 13.63 18.43 -14.24
CA VAL A 142 12.30 18.19 -14.81
C VAL A 142 11.43 17.36 -13.87
N LYS A 143 12.02 16.36 -13.20
CA LYS A 143 11.32 15.53 -12.19
C LYS A 143 10.85 16.31 -10.95
N LYS A 144 11.49 17.44 -10.60
CA LYS A 144 11.10 18.26 -9.43
C LYS A 144 10.04 19.32 -9.75
N VAL A 145 9.96 19.79 -10.99
CA VAL A 145 9.13 20.94 -11.38
C VAL A 145 7.79 20.55 -11.98
N ASP A 146 7.59 19.27 -12.31
CA ASP A 146 6.38 18.83 -13.01
C ASP A 146 5.14 18.78 -12.08
N LYS A 147 4.48 19.94 -11.94
CA LYS A 147 3.26 20.18 -11.14
C LYS A 147 2.01 19.50 -11.71
N TYR A 148 2.05 18.96 -12.92
CA TYR A 148 0.89 18.36 -13.60
C TYR A 148 0.92 16.82 -13.65
N ARG A 149 1.90 16.19 -13.01
CA ARG A 149 2.04 14.72 -13.01
C ARG A 149 0.88 13.95 -12.35
N SER A 150 0.03 14.62 -11.59
CA SER A 150 -1.11 14.01 -10.88
C SER A 150 -2.45 14.12 -11.60
N VAL A 151 -2.51 14.71 -12.80
CA VAL A 151 -3.76 14.78 -13.57
C VAL A 151 -3.89 13.50 -14.40
N GLN A 152 -4.52 12.47 -13.82
CA GLN A 152 -5.03 11.34 -14.58
C GLN A 152 -6.24 11.82 -15.41
N ARG A 153 -6.30 11.41 -16.68
CA ARG A 153 -7.42 11.71 -17.59
C ARG A 153 -8.34 10.51 -17.67
#